data_AF-A0A926F1A5-F1
#
_entry.id   AF-A0A926F1A5-F1
#
_cell.length_a   1.000
_cell.length_b   1.000
_cell.length_c   1.000
_cell.angle_alpha   90.00
_cell.angle_beta   90.00
_cell.angle_gamma   90.00
#
_symmetry.space_group_name_H-M   'P 1'
#
loop_
_entity.id
_entity.type
_entity.pdbx_description
1 polymer ?
#
loop_
_entity_poly.entity_id
_entity_poly.type
_entity_poly.pdbx_seq_one_letter_code
_entity_poly.pdbx_strand_id
1 'polypeptide(L)'
;MLEINLIDEFYIFLISINYGLIVGVIYDLFRVLRHYSKPSKLVSLIEDLILWVIITIIFFIFLVKNTDGVIRGFIIIGFIVGCAIYLKIISKYNFPLLIKVFRLILNLINEIIKLIVKPFRMVNKYVRKKLKRWSTLLKTVFKETKKYAKLISKKK
;
A
#
# COMPACT_ATOMS: atom_id res chain seq x y z
N MET A 1 -2.19 24.52 47.45
CA MET A 1 -2.43 25.32 46.23
C MET A 1 -1.50 24.77 45.17
N LEU A 2 -2.02 24.11 44.14
CA LEU A 2 -1.20 23.72 42.99
C LEU A 2 -0.76 25.01 42.32
N GLU A 3 0.53 25.32 42.35
CA GLU A 3 1.08 26.38 41.52
C GLU A 3 0.76 26.05 40.07
N ILE A 4 -0.05 26.89 39.43
CA ILE A 4 -0.32 26.79 38.00
C ILE A 4 0.98 27.21 37.32
N ASN A 5 1.86 26.24 37.08
CA ASN A 5 3.08 26.45 36.33
C ASN A 5 2.70 26.67 34.86
N LEU A 6 2.53 27.93 34.48
CA LEU A 6 2.24 28.35 33.10
C LEU A 6 3.27 27.78 32.10
N ILE A 7 4.51 27.56 32.56
CA ILE A 7 5.60 26.97 31.79
C ILE A 7 5.28 25.51 31.40
N ASP A 8 4.72 24.72 32.33
CA ASP A 8 4.35 23.33 32.08
C ASP A 8 3.18 23.24 31.09
N GLU A 9 2.19 24.12 31.22
CA GLU A 9 1.07 24.19 30.27
C GLU A 9 1.52 24.60 28.87
N PHE A 10 2.44 25.56 28.77
CA PHE A 10 3.04 25.95 27.50
C PHE A 10 3.88 24.84 26.88
N TYR A 11 4.59 24.06 27.70
CA TYR A 11 5.35 22.90 27.25
C TYR A 11 4.43 21.81 26.68
N ILE A 12 3.35 21.47 27.38
CA ILE A 12 2.33 20.51 26.91
C ILE A 12 1.70 21.00 25.59
N PHE A 13 1.47 22.31 25.46
CA PHE A 13 0.97 22.90 24.21
C PHE A 13 1.95 22.70 23.05
N LEU A 14 3.24 22.94 23.23
CA LEU A 14 4.26 22.67 22.20
C LEU A 14 4.33 21.19 21.82
N ILE A 15 4.22 20.27 22.79
CA ILE A 15 4.15 18.84 22.51
C ILE A 15 2.89 18.52 21.69
N SER A 16 1.74 19.11 22.00
CA SER A 16 0.51 18.89 21.23
C SER A 16 0.65 19.28 19.76
N ILE A 17 1.37 20.39 19.48
CA ILE A 17 1.72 20.80 18.12
C ILE A 17 2.59 19.75 17.44
N ASN A 18 3.60 19.23 18.14
CA ASN A 18 4.48 18.19 17.60
C ASN A 18 3.71 16.92 17.21
N TYR A 19 2.78 16.47 18.05
CA TYR A 19 1.90 15.35 17.73
C TYR A 19 0.98 15.65 16.53
N GLY A 20 0.50 16.88 16.39
CA GLY A 20 -0.22 17.34 15.19
C GLY A 20 0.63 17.25 13.93
N LEU A 21 1.93 17.58 14.01
CA LEU A 21 2.88 17.41 12.89
C LEU A 21 3.06 15.92 12.53
N ILE A 22 3.21 15.04 13.53
CA ILE A 22 3.33 13.58 13.32
C ILE A 22 2.11 13.04 12.59
N VAL A 23 0.91 13.44 12.99
CA VAL A 23 -0.32 13.07 12.29
C VAL A 23 -0.33 13.58 10.85
N GLY A 24 0.15 14.79 10.61
CA GLY A 24 0.35 15.31 9.26
C GLY A 24 1.25 14.41 8.40
N VAL A 25 2.37 13.93 8.95
CA VAL A 25 3.28 12.98 8.26
C VAL A 25 2.57 11.69 7.89
N ILE A 26 1.80 11.14 8.82
CA ILE A 26 1.01 9.92 8.59
C ILE A 26 0.01 10.18 7.47
N TYR A 27 -0.70 11.32 7.50
CA TYR A 27 -1.63 11.68 6.44
C TYR A 27 -0.96 11.75 5.06
N ASP A 28 0.23 12.36 4.95
CA ASP A 28 0.98 12.42 3.70
C ASP A 28 1.38 11.03 3.18
N LEU A 29 1.74 10.09 4.06
CA LEU A 29 2.01 8.69 3.68
C LEU A 29 0.77 8.04 3.05
N PHE A 30 -0.39 8.17 3.71
CA PHE A 30 -1.66 7.66 3.17
C PHE A 30 -2.05 8.36 1.85
N ARG A 31 -1.78 9.66 1.73
CA ARG A 31 -2.01 10.42 0.49
C ARG A 31 -1.16 9.87 -0.66
N VAL A 32 0.09 9.51 -0.41
CA VAL A 32 0.98 8.90 -1.41
C VAL A 32 0.49 7.50 -1.78
N LEU A 33 0.07 6.68 -0.80
CA LEU A 33 -0.54 5.37 -1.08
C LEU A 33 -1.77 5.51 -1.98
N ARG A 34 -2.66 6.47 -1.70
CA ARG A 34 -3.84 6.76 -2.52
C ARG A 34 -3.48 7.18 -3.95
N HIS A 35 -2.40 7.96 -4.11
CA HIS A 35 -1.93 8.39 -5.43
C HIS A 35 -1.56 7.21 -6.34
N TYR A 36 -0.94 6.17 -5.78
CA TYR A 36 -0.52 4.99 -6.55
C TYR A 36 -1.62 3.94 -6.70
N SER A 37 -2.39 3.68 -5.65
CA SER A 37 -3.37 2.58 -5.64
C SER A 37 -4.65 2.88 -6.43
N LYS A 38 -4.95 4.17 -6.71
CA LYS A 38 -6.22 4.62 -7.32
C LYS A 38 -7.43 3.83 -6.77
N PRO A 39 -7.66 3.89 -5.45
CA PRO A 39 -8.63 3.01 -4.78
C PRO A 39 -10.04 3.21 -5.33
N SER A 40 -10.83 2.13 -5.34
CA SER A 40 -12.27 2.22 -5.56
C SER A 40 -12.93 2.95 -4.39
N LYS A 41 -14.16 3.47 -4.57
CA LYS A 41 -14.89 4.26 -3.54
C LYS A 41 -14.97 3.56 -2.17
N LEU A 42 -15.05 2.24 -2.14
CA LEU A 42 -15.07 1.46 -0.89
C LEU A 42 -13.71 1.45 -0.20
N VAL A 43 -12.63 1.30 -0.97
CA VAL A 43 -11.27 1.27 -0.42
C VAL A 43 -10.88 2.65 0.13
N SER A 44 -11.24 3.74 -0.54
CA SER A 44 -11.00 5.09 0.00
C SER A 44 -11.72 5.33 1.33
N LEU A 45 -12.93 4.79 1.49
CA LEU A 45 -13.68 4.90 2.74
C LEU A 45 -13.01 4.11 3.87
N ILE A 46 -12.51 2.90 3.57
CA ILE A 46 -11.77 2.10 4.54
C ILE A 46 -10.46 2.82 4.94
N GLU A 47 -9.74 3.39 3.99
CA GLU A 47 -8.53 4.19 4.26
C GLU A 47 -8.82 5.37 5.20
N ASP A 48 -9.91 6.10 4.96
CA ASP A 48 -10.30 7.25 5.79
C ASP A 48 -10.69 6.82 7.21
N LEU A 49 -11.38 5.68 7.37
CA LEU A 49 -11.68 5.09 8.68
C LEU A 49 -10.40 4.68 9.42
N ILE A 50 -9.47 4.03 8.74
CA ILE A 50 -8.18 3.63 9.32
C ILE A 50 -7.41 4.87 9.79
N LEU A 51 -7.38 5.92 8.97
CA LEU A 51 -6.74 7.19 9.32
C LEU A 51 -7.36 7.80 10.58
N TRP A 52 -8.69 7.88 10.66
CA TRP A 52 -9.37 8.42 11.84
C TRP A 52 -9.09 7.62 13.10
N VAL A 53 -9.05 6.29 13.00
CA VAL A 53 -8.69 5.42 14.13
C VAL A 53 -7.25 5.68 14.58
N ILE A 54 -6.29 5.78 13.65
CA ILE A 54 -4.89 6.08 13.96
C ILE A 54 -4.75 7.45 14.63
N ILE A 55 -5.41 8.48 14.09
CA ILE A 55 -5.39 9.84 14.66
C ILE A 55 -5.94 9.82 16.09
N THR A 56 -7.05 9.12 16.31
CA THR A 56 -7.69 9.01 17.63
C THR A 56 -6.77 8.29 18.63
N ILE A 57 -6.13 7.20 18.21
CA ILE A 57 -5.19 6.46 19.06
C ILE A 57 -4.00 7.35 19.44
N ILE A 58 -3.42 8.07 18.47
CA ILE A 58 -2.29 8.98 18.73
C ILE A 58 -2.70 10.09 19.69
N PHE A 59 -3.88 10.68 19.49
CA PHE A 59 -4.41 11.71 20.37
C PHE A 59 -4.67 11.18 21.78
N PHE A 60 -5.21 9.97 21.90
CA PHE A 60 -5.44 9.32 23.20
C PHE A 60 -4.12 9.01 23.93
N ILE A 61 -3.11 8.47 23.23
CA ILE A 61 -1.79 8.24 23.78
C ILE A 61 -1.17 9.55 24.28
N PHE A 62 -1.33 10.64 23.53
CA PHE A 62 -0.89 11.96 23.94
C PHE A 62 -1.57 12.40 25.26
N LEU A 63 -2.89 12.27 25.36
CA LEU A 63 -3.64 12.68 26.56
C LEU A 63 -3.24 11.88 27.79
N VAL A 64 -3.13 10.55 27.67
CA VAL A 64 -2.75 9.69 28.79
C VAL A 64 -1.33 9.98 29.27
N LYS A 65 -0.41 10.30 28.36
CA LYS A 65 1.00 10.54 28.72
C LYS A 65 1.28 11.93 29.29
N ASN A 66 0.55 12.96 28.84
CA ASN A 66 0.89 14.35 29.14
C ASN A 66 -0.09 15.04 30.07
N THR A 67 -1.34 14.56 30.17
CA THR A 67 -2.40 15.23 30.94
C THR A 67 -3.23 14.28 31.79
N ASP A 68 -2.71 13.08 32.09
CA ASP A 68 -3.42 12.02 32.84
C ASP A 68 -4.80 11.69 32.27
N GLY A 69 -4.99 11.88 30.96
CA GLY A 69 -6.26 11.67 30.27
C GLY A 69 -7.24 12.85 30.32
N VAL A 70 -6.89 13.96 30.96
CA VAL A 70 -7.74 15.16 31.00
C VAL A 70 -7.65 15.92 29.68
N ILE A 71 -8.79 16.14 29.04
CA ILE A 71 -8.88 16.91 27.79
C ILE A 71 -8.93 18.39 28.12
N ARG A 72 -7.93 19.15 27.66
CA ARG A 72 -7.88 20.61 27.78
C ARG A 72 -8.03 21.24 26.38
N GLY A 73 -8.77 22.36 26.28
CA GLY A 73 -9.07 22.99 25.00
C GLY A 73 -7.82 23.41 24.19
N PHE A 74 -6.78 23.91 24.88
CA PHE A 74 -5.54 24.31 24.22
C PHE A 74 -4.79 23.16 23.54
N ILE A 75 -4.94 21.92 24.03
CA ILE A 75 -4.35 20.73 23.41
C ILE A 75 -4.95 20.49 22.03
N ILE A 76 -6.28 20.59 21.94
CA ILE A 76 -7.01 20.39 20.68
C ILE A 76 -6.59 21.48 19.69
N ILE A 77 -6.50 22.73 20.14
CA ILE A 77 -6.03 23.85 19.31
C ILE A 77 -4.61 23.60 18.83
N GLY A 78 -3.69 23.22 19.71
CA GLY A 78 -2.30 22.96 19.34
C GLY A 78 -2.18 21.80 18.35
N PHE A 79 -2.95 20.73 18.52
CA PHE A 79 -3.00 19.61 17.58
C PHE A 79 -3.50 20.01 16.19
N ILE A 80 -4.60 20.78 16.12
CA ILE A 80 -5.15 21.31 14.86
C ILE A 80 -4.13 22.25 14.20
N VAL A 81 -3.51 23.14 14.96
CA VAL A 81 -2.49 24.07 14.46
C VAL A 81 -1.28 23.30 13.92
N GLY A 82 -0.76 22.32 14.65
CA GLY A 82 0.35 21.47 14.19
C GLY A 82 0.00 20.74 12.89
N CYS A 83 -1.18 20.12 12.82
CA CYS A 83 -1.64 19.46 11.61
C CYS A 83 -1.78 20.45 10.43
N ALA A 84 -2.36 21.63 10.65
CA ALA A 84 -2.52 22.66 9.62
C ALA A 84 -1.18 23.21 9.11
N ILE A 85 -0.21 23.43 10.00
CA ILE A 85 1.16 23.84 9.65
C ILE A 85 1.79 22.77 8.75
N TYR A 86 1.68 21.49 9.15
CA TYR A 86 2.21 20.39 8.37
C TYR A 86 1.62 20.37 6.95
N LEU A 87 0.29 20.36 6.86
CA LEU A 87 -0.42 20.21 5.59
C LEU A 87 -0.17 21.40 4.64
N LYS A 88 -0.02 22.62 5.15
CA LYS A 88 0.22 23.80 4.31
C LYS A 88 1.67 23.97 3.89
N ILE A 89 2.60 23.80 4.82
CA ILE A 89 4.00 24.18 4.61
C ILE A 89 4.85 22.96 4.27
N ILE A 90 4.81 21.95 5.13
CA ILE A 90 5.73 20.80 5.07
C ILE A 90 5.31 19.83 3.96
N SER A 91 4.01 19.58 3.81
CA SER A 91 3.47 18.65 2.80
C SER A 91 3.87 19.04 1.38
N LYS A 92 4.01 20.34 1.08
CA LYS A 92 4.47 20.83 -0.23
C LYS A 92 5.84 20.26 -0.62
N TYR A 93 6.73 20.09 0.34
CA TYR A 93 8.08 19.56 0.12
C TYR A 93 8.15 18.05 0.34
N ASN A 94 7.45 17.53 1.35
CA ASN A 94 7.52 16.13 1.72
C ASN A 94 6.82 15.24 0.69
N PHE A 95 5.67 15.67 0.18
CA PHE A 95 4.88 14.89 -0.79
C PHE A 95 5.65 14.51 -2.07
N PRO A 96 6.30 15.43 -2.82
CA PRO A 96 7.07 15.05 -4.01
C PRO A 96 8.29 14.18 -3.67
N LEU A 97 8.90 14.37 -2.49
CA LEU A 97 10.01 13.54 -2.02
C LEU A 97 9.54 12.10 -1.78
N LEU A 98 8.44 11.91 -1.05
CA LEU A 98 7.87 10.59 -0.81
C LEU A 98 7.49 9.89 -2.12
N ILE A 99 6.87 10.60 -3.07
CA ILE A 99 6.56 10.04 -4.39
C ILE A 99 7.82 9.56 -5.10
N LYS A 100 8.91 10.35 -5.05
CA LYS A 100 10.18 9.97 -5.68
C LYS A 100 10.75 8.71 -5.04
N VAL A 101 10.73 8.61 -3.71
CA VAL A 101 11.17 7.43 -2.96
C VAL A 101 10.32 6.21 -3.30
N PHE A 102 8.99 6.33 -3.27
CA PHE A 102 8.07 5.24 -3.62
C PHE A 102 8.27 4.77 -5.07
N ARG A 103 8.48 5.70 -6.01
CA ARG A 103 8.76 5.36 -7.41
C ARG A 103 10.05 4.54 -7.55
N LEU A 104 11.10 4.91 -6.82
CA LEU A 104 12.36 4.15 -6.82
C LEU A 104 12.14 2.73 -6.30
N ILE A 105 11.42 2.59 -5.18
CA ILE A 105 11.09 1.28 -4.59
C ILE A 105 10.30 0.42 -5.58
N LEU A 106 9.24 0.97 -6.19
CA LEU A 106 8.43 0.25 -7.17
C LEU A 106 9.21 -0.15 -8.42
N ASN A 107 10.13 0.70 -8.88
CA ASN A 107 11.00 0.37 -10.01
C ASN A 107 11.96 -0.78 -9.68
N LEU A 108 12.56 -0.76 -8.49
CA LEU A 108 13.42 -1.86 -8.03
C LEU A 108 12.65 -3.18 -7.95
N ILE A 109 11.45 -3.17 -7.37
CA ILE A 109 10.59 -4.35 -7.30
C ILE A 109 10.24 -4.86 -8.70
N ASN A 110 9.90 -3.96 -9.63
CA ASN A 110 9.59 -4.34 -11.00
C ASN A 110 10.79 -4.95 -11.73
N GLU A 111 12.00 -4.44 -11.51
CA GLU A 111 13.21 -5.04 -12.09
C GLU A 111 13.48 -6.44 -11.52
N ILE A 112 13.30 -6.63 -10.21
CA ILE A 112 13.39 -7.96 -9.57
C ILE A 112 12.36 -8.92 -10.15
N ILE A 113 11.10 -8.51 -10.26
CA ILE A 113 10.02 -9.33 -10.84
C ILE A 113 10.33 -9.68 -12.29
N LYS A 114 10.80 -8.72 -13.10
CA LYS A 114 11.20 -8.99 -14.50
C LYS A 114 12.31 -10.03 -14.57
N LEU A 115 13.29 -9.95 -13.68
CA LEU A 115 14.41 -10.90 -13.63
C LEU A 115 13.91 -12.32 -13.32
N ILE A 116 12.93 -12.47 -12.43
CA ILE A 116 12.32 -13.75 -12.06
C ILE A 116 11.37 -14.28 -13.15
N VAL A 117 10.55 -13.41 -13.77
CA VAL A 117 9.51 -13.81 -14.73
C VAL A 117 10.10 -14.12 -16.12
N LYS A 118 11.21 -13.48 -16.51
CA LYS A 118 11.89 -13.74 -17.79
C LYS A 118 12.24 -15.22 -18.03
N PRO A 119 12.96 -15.92 -17.13
CA PRO A 119 13.28 -17.33 -17.32
C PRO A 119 12.02 -18.19 -17.38
N PHE A 120 11.02 -17.90 -16.54
CA PHE A 120 9.76 -18.63 -16.54
C PHE A 120 8.99 -18.48 -17.86
N ARG A 121 8.95 -17.27 -18.46
CA ARG A 121 8.35 -17.05 -19.78
C ARG A 121 9.05 -17.82 -20.88
N MET A 122 10.39 -17.91 -20.85
CA MET A 122 11.15 -18.70 -21.82
C MET A 122 10.79 -20.18 -21.70
N VAL A 123 10.85 -20.75 -20.49
CA VAL A 123 10.50 -22.15 -20.24
C VAL A 123 9.08 -22.46 -20.70
N ASN A 124 8.12 -21.59 -20.38
CA ASN A 124 6.72 -21.77 -20.80
C ASN A 124 6.58 -21.77 -22.33
N LYS A 125 7.32 -20.92 -23.06
CA LYS A 125 7.35 -20.90 -24.53
C LYS A 125 7.91 -22.21 -25.10
N TYR A 126 8.97 -22.76 -24.50
CA TYR A 126 9.55 -24.05 -24.90
C TYR A 126 8.59 -25.20 -24.65
N VAL A 127 8.01 -25.29 -23.44
CA VAL A 127 7.04 -26.32 -23.07
C VAL A 127 5.82 -26.30 -23.99
N ARG A 128 5.27 -25.11 -24.27
CA ARG A 128 4.10 -24.94 -25.16
C ARG A 128 4.40 -25.34 -26.60
N LYS A 129 5.60 -25.06 -27.12
CA LYS A 129 6.07 -25.54 -28.43
C LYS A 129 6.18 -27.07 -28.46
N LYS A 130 6.78 -27.66 -27.43
CA LYS A 130 6.92 -29.12 -27.31
C LYS A 130 5.54 -29.78 -27.26
N LEU A 131 4.65 -29.33 -26.38
CA LEU A 131 3.27 -29.80 -26.28
C LEU A 131 2.49 -29.72 -27.59
N LYS A 132 2.58 -28.59 -28.33
CA LYS A 132 1.96 -28.48 -29.66
C LYS A 132 2.46 -29.56 -30.61
N ARG A 133 3.78 -29.81 -30.64
CA ARG A 133 4.39 -30.84 -31.49
C ARG A 133 3.93 -32.26 -31.12
N TRP A 134 3.83 -32.56 -29.83
CA TRP A 134 3.29 -33.86 -29.36
C TRP A 134 1.80 -34.01 -29.69
N SER A 135 1.01 -32.94 -29.58
CA SER A 135 -0.42 -32.98 -29.90
C SER A 135 -0.69 -33.28 -31.38
N THR A 136 0.15 -32.77 -32.28
CA THR A 136 0.04 -33.06 -33.72
C THR A 136 0.44 -34.50 -34.04
N LEU A 137 1.48 -35.02 -33.37
CA LEU A 137 1.92 -36.42 -33.53
C LEU A 137 0.88 -37.41 -33.01
N LEU A 138 0.27 -37.13 -31.85
CA LEU A 138 -0.82 -37.96 -31.33
C LEU A 138 -2.03 -37.94 -32.28
N LYS A 139 -2.38 -36.77 -32.82
CA LYS A 139 -3.49 -36.66 -33.80
C LYS A 139 -3.24 -37.48 -35.07
N THR A 140 -2.01 -37.52 -35.59
CA THR A 140 -1.69 -38.33 -36.79
C THR A 140 -1.75 -39.82 -36.47
N VAL A 141 -1.17 -40.26 -35.35
CA VAL A 141 -1.22 -41.66 -34.91
C VAL A 141 -2.66 -42.12 -34.69
N PHE A 142 -3.50 -41.33 -34.02
CA PHE A 142 -4.93 -41.66 -33.85
C PHE A 142 -5.69 -41.73 -35.18
N LYS A 143 -5.32 -40.91 -36.17
CA LYS A 143 -5.96 -40.93 -37.49
C LYS A 143 -5.57 -42.18 -38.29
N GLU A 144 -4.32 -42.61 -38.16
CA GLU A 144 -3.81 -43.85 -38.75
C GLU A 144 -4.40 -45.09 -38.08
N THR A 145 -4.39 -45.18 -36.75
CA THR A 145 -4.98 -46.32 -36.03
C THR A 145 -6.47 -46.47 -36.34
N LYS A 146 -7.22 -45.36 -36.43
CA LYS A 146 -8.63 -45.37 -36.83
C LYS A 146 -8.82 -45.85 -38.27
N LYS A 147 -7.89 -45.54 -39.18
CA LYS A 147 -7.90 -46.03 -40.58
C LYS A 147 -7.62 -47.53 -40.65
N TYR A 148 -6.61 -48.02 -39.91
CA TYR A 148 -6.29 -49.45 -39.85
C TYR A 148 -7.40 -50.27 -39.19
N ALA A 149 -7.98 -49.79 -38.08
CA ALA A 149 -9.13 -50.43 -37.45
C ALA A 149 -10.32 -50.56 -38.41
N LYS A 150 -10.56 -49.55 -39.25
CA LYS A 150 -11.63 -49.55 -40.25
C LYS A 150 -11.36 -50.53 -41.42
N LEU A 151 -10.10 -50.76 -41.77
CA LEU A 151 -9.70 -51.75 -42.79
C LEU A 151 -9.83 -53.18 -42.27
N ILE A 152 -9.44 -53.43 -41.01
CA ILE A 152 -9.58 -54.74 -40.36
C ILE A 152 -11.07 -55.10 -40.17
N SER A 153 -11.90 -54.12 -39.79
CA SER A 153 -13.36 -54.27 -39.68
C SER A 153 -14.07 -54.55 -41.01
N LYS A 154 -13.45 -54.25 -42.16
CA LYS A 154 -14.03 -54.46 -43.49
C LYS A 154 -13.60 -55.77 -44.15
N LYS A 155 -12.63 -56.46 -43.55
CA LYS A 155 -12.03 -57.71 -44.05
C LYS A 155 -12.64 -58.96 -43.38
N LYS A 156 -13.58 -58.75 -42.45
CA LYS A 156 -14.42 -59.75 -41.80
C LYS A 156 -15.82 -59.63 -42.37
#